data_AF-A0A8J9W0B2-F1
#
_entry.id   AF-A0A8J9W0B2-F1
#
_cell.length_a   1.000
_cell.length_b   1.000
_cell.length_c   1.000
_cell.angle_alpha   90.00
_cell.angle_beta   90.00
_cell.angle_gamma   90.00
#
_symmetry.space_group_name_H-M   'P 1'
#
loop_
_entity.id
_entity.type
_entity.pdbx_description
1 polymer ?
#
loop_
_entity_poly.entity_id
_entity_poly.type
_entity_poly.pdbx_seq_one_letter_code
_entity_poly.pdbx_strand_id
1 'polypeptide(L)'
;MAFHKGFSGYLNLFSMLLFMISLWAARLVEGSRAEFVTCGTILKLMNTDLRLRLHSHDVKYGSGSGQQSVTALDISDDHNSHWLVRPAMGETCKRGAPIKCNTNIRLQHVSTKKNLHSHYFTSPLSGNQEVSCYGDEDGEGDSGDNWTVVCNNDYWRRDTPVKLKHVDTAAYLAGSGRTFGRPISGQGEIVGVTSPYGAYTDWQAQEGLFVHPSDNLPHIQNAIHTEL
;
A
#
# COMPACT_ATOMS: atom_id res chain seq x y z
N MET A 1 50.83 22.56 41.04
CA MET A 1 50.07 22.69 39.77
C MET A 1 49.83 21.29 39.15
N ALA A 2 49.16 20.38 39.88
CA ALA A 2 49.04 18.96 39.48
C ALA A 2 47.63 18.35 39.71
N PHE A 3 46.58 19.18 39.81
CA PHE A 3 45.21 18.71 40.06
C PHE A 3 44.27 18.75 38.85
N HIS A 4 44.71 19.30 37.70
CA HIS A 4 43.82 19.52 36.55
C HIS A 4 43.77 18.39 35.51
N LYS A 5 44.72 17.43 35.53
CA LYS A 5 44.79 16.38 34.49
C LYS A 5 43.90 15.17 34.76
N GLY A 6 43.56 14.88 36.03
CA GLY A 6 42.69 13.74 36.37
C GLY A 6 41.23 13.97 35.97
N PHE A 7 40.71 15.19 36.20
CA PHE A 7 39.29 15.51 36.02
C PHE A 7 38.83 15.45 34.56
N SER A 8 39.71 15.81 33.61
CA SER A 8 39.43 15.77 32.17
C SER A 8 39.30 14.34 31.63
N GLY A 9 40.06 13.37 32.17
CA GLY A 9 39.98 11.96 31.77
C GLY A 9 38.66 11.30 32.18
N TYR A 10 38.16 11.61 33.37
CA TYR A 10 36.87 11.08 33.85
C TYR A 10 35.67 11.67 33.10
N LEU A 11 35.72 12.96 32.73
CA LEU A 11 34.69 13.58 31.90
C LEU A 11 34.56 12.93 30.51
N ASN A 12 35.71 12.59 29.90
CA ASN A 12 35.74 11.93 28.59
C ASN A 12 35.21 10.49 28.65
N LEU A 13 35.52 9.74 29.71
CA LEU A 13 35.04 8.38 29.90
C LEU A 13 33.52 8.33 30.14
N PHE A 14 33.00 9.27 30.93
CA PHE A 14 31.56 9.40 31.20
C PHE A 14 30.77 9.81 29.94
N SER A 15 31.31 10.72 29.13
CA SER A 15 30.74 11.12 27.84
C SER A 15 30.70 9.94 26.85
N MET A 16 31.77 9.15 26.77
CA MET A 16 31.80 7.92 25.96
C MET A 16 30.75 6.91 26.42
N LEU A 17 30.59 6.72 27.74
CA LEU A 17 29.61 5.78 28.28
C LEU A 17 28.17 6.24 27.98
N LEU A 18 27.87 7.53 28.14
CA LEU A 18 26.57 8.10 27.77
C LEU A 18 26.27 7.95 26.28
N PHE A 19 27.26 8.13 25.42
CA PHE A 19 27.12 7.92 23.97
C PHE A 19 26.89 6.45 23.61
N MET A 20 27.58 5.53 24.28
CA MET A 20 27.34 4.09 24.09
C MET A 20 25.95 3.67 24.59
N ILE A 21 25.49 4.20 25.72
CA ILE A 21 24.15 3.98 26.26
C ILE A 21 23.09 4.56 25.32
N SER A 22 23.30 5.76 24.74
CA SER A 22 22.36 6.35 23.80
C SER A 22 22.29 5.57 22.49
N LEU A 23 23.41 5.06 21.98
CA LEU A 23 23.43 4.15 20.82
C LEU A 23 22.70 2.83 21.12
N TRP A 24 22.86 2.29 22.33
CA TRP A 24 22.18 1.07 22.76
C TRP A 24 20.66 1.29 22.93
N ALA A 25 20.27 2.40 23.54
CA ALA A 25 18.88 2.80 23.69
C ALA A 25 18.21 3.08 22.33
N ALA A 26 18.93 3.69 21.38
CA ALA A 26 18.43 3.90 20.02
C ALA A 26 18.15 2.58 19.29
N ARG A 27 18.95 1.52 19.54
CA ARG A 27 18.68 0.17 19.00
C ARG A 27 17.48 -0.51 19.65
N LEU A 28 17.18 -0.20 20.91
CA LEU A 28 15.99 -0.74 21.61
C LEU A 28 14.68 -0.06 21.16
N VAL A 29 14.76 1.09 20.49
CA VAL A 29 13.61 1.86 19.97
C VAL A 29 13.33 1.55 18.49
N GLU A 30 13.74 0.38 17.99
CA GLU A 30 13.10 -0.19 16.80
C GLU A 30 11.75 -0.78 17.21
N GLY A 31 10.76 0.10 17.37
CA GLY A 31 9.36 -0.32 17.47
C GLY A 31 9.05 -1.26 16.30
N SER A 32 8.37 -2.37 16.57
CA SER A 32 8.00 -3.39 15.59
C SER A 32 7.38 -2.72 14.35
N ARG A 33 8.18 -2.55 13.28
CA ARG A 33 7.66 -2.10 12.00
C ARG A 33 7.05 -3.34 11.36
N ALA A 34 5.73 -3.38 11.21
CA ALA A 34 5.07 -4.46 10.46
C ALA A 34 5.79 -4.71 9.13
N GLU A 35 6.50 -5.81 8.92
CA GLU A 35 7.41 -5.88 7.76
C GLU A 35 6.68 -6.03 6.42
N PHE A 36 5.53 -6.72 6.47
CA PHE A 36 4.78 -7.15 5.30
C PHE A 36 3.42 -6.46 5.20
N VAL A 37 2.92 -6.36 3.97
CA VAL A 37 1.51 -6.10 3.72
C VAL A 37 0.72 -7.35 4.09
N THR A 38 -0.36 -7.16 4.85
CA THR A 38 -1.20 -8.25 5.35
C THR A 38 -2.64 -8.14 4.86
N CYS A 39 -3.35 -9.25 4.81
CA CYS A 39 -4.78 -9.30 4.54
C CYS A 39 -5.56 -8.38 5.50
N GLY A 40 -6.37 -7.48 4.94
CA GLY A 40 -7.10 -6.46 5.71
C GLY A 40 -6.29 -5.20 6.03
N THR A 41 -5.08 -5.06 5.50
CA THR A 41 -4.33 -3.80 5.55
C THR A 41 -5.03 -2.73 4.73
N ILE A 42 -5.11 -1.52 5.25
CA ILE A 42 -5.43 -0.32 4.47
C ILE A 42 -4.12 0.39 4.17
N LEU A 43 -3.84 0.69 2.90
CA LEU A 43 -2.60 1.32 2.47
C LEU A 43 -2.84 2.33 1.35
N LYS A 44 -1.82 3.13 1.05
CA LYS A 44 -1.72 3.88 -0.20
C LYS A 44 -0.70 3.20 -1.10
N LEU A 45 -0.98 3.11 -2.40
CA LEU A 45 -0.03 2.62 -3.39
C LEU A 45 0.61 3.81 -4.08
N MET A 46 1.90 4.03 -3.87
CA MET A 46 2.65 5.09 -4.55
C MET A 46 3.40 4.50 -5.73
N ASN A 47 3.20 5.10 -6.91
CA ASN A 47 4.03 4.83 -8.07
C ASN A 47 5.44 5.37 -7.81
N THR A 48 6.48 4.53 -7.95
CA THR A 48 7.83 4.91 -7.53
C THR A 48 8.51 5.92 -8.45
N ASP A 49 8.15 5.89 -9.74
CA ASP A 49 8.72 6.79 -10.76
C ASP A 49 8.01 8.14 -10.76
N LEU A 50 6.68 8.12 -10.77
CA LEU A 50 5.86 9.34 -10.83
C LEU A 50 5.67 10.02 -9.47
N ARG A 51 5.94 9.30 -8.37
CA ARG A 51 5.67 9.74 -6.99
C ARG A 51 4.20 10.08 -6.69
N LEU A 52 3.29 9.63 -7.55
CA LEU A 52 1.84 9.80 -7.38
C LEU A 52 1.23 8.59 -6.68
N ARG A 53 0.19 8.82 -5.86
CA ARG A 53 -0.59 7.79 -5.17
C ARG A 53 -1.79 7.39 -5.99
N LEU A 54 -2.06 6.08 -6.07
CA LEU A 54 -3.26 5.53 -6.66
C LEU A 54 -4.49 6.09 -5.93
N HIS A 55 -5.44 6.58 -6.70
CA HIS A 55 -6.55 7.38 -6.20
C HIS A 55 -7.85 7.05 -6.96
N SER A 56 -8.98 7.21 -6.29
CA SER A 56 -10.31 7.13 -6.92
C SER A 56 -11.29 8.10 -6.26
N HIS A 57 -12.42 8.39 -6.90
CA HIS A 57 -13.43 9.34 -6.41
C HIS A 57 -14.78 9.07 -7.07
N ASP A 58 -15.83 9.79 -6.68
CA ASP A 58 -17.14 9.70 -7.34
C ASP A 58 -17.22 10.52 -8.64
N VAL A 59 -16.27 10.27 -9.55
CA VAL A 59 -16.27 10.76 -10.94
C VAL A 59 -16.17 9.55 -11.84
N LYS A 60 -16.92 9.55 -12.94
CA LYS A 60 -16.92 8.46 -13.92
C LYS A 60 -16.18 8.88 -15.19
N TYR A 61 -15.63 7.91 -15.90
CA TYR A 61 -15.11 8.16 -17.25
C TYR A 61 -16.25 8.56 -18.19
N GLY A 62 -15.99 9.53 -19.08
CA GLY A 62 -16.90 9.90 -20.16
C GLY A 62 -16.72 9.08 -21.44
N SER A 63 -15.75 8.18 -21.45
CA SER A 63 -15.40 7.27 -22.55
C SER A 63 -15.18 5.86 -21.99
N GLY A 64 -14.80 4.92 -22.86
CA GLY A 64 -14.49 3.55 -22.44
C GLY A 64 -15.70 2.88 -21.80
N SER A 65 -15.54 2.32 -20.61
CA SER A 65 -16.63 1.60 -19.93
C SER A 65 -17.67 2.50 -19.27
N GLY A 66 -17.37 3.78 -19.07
CA GLY A 66 -18.20 4.70 -18.28
C GLY A 66 -18.21 4.41 -16.76
N GLN A 67 -17.32 3.53 -16.28
CA GLN A 67 -17.19 3.21 -14.85
C GLN A 67 -16.49 4.34 -14.06
N GLN A 68 -16.42 4.17 -12.74
CA GLN A 68 -15.75 5.13 -11.85
C GLN A 68 -14.25 5.23 -12.19
N SER A 69 -13.73 6.44 -12.27
CA SER A 69 -12.36 6.68 -12.71
C SER A 69 -11.33 6.37 -11.63
N VAL A 70 -10.22 5.76 -12.05
CA VAL A 70 -9.00 5.61 -11.24
C VAL A 70 -7.92 6.55 -11.79
N THR A 71 -7.25 7.24 -10.89
CA THR A 71 -6.26 8.27 -11.22
C THR A 71 -5.06 8.21 -10.26
N ALA A 72 -4.14 9.16 -10.39
CA ALA A 72 -3.02 9.32 -9.47
C ALA A 72 -2.87 10.76 -8.98
N LEU A 73 -2.54 10.94 -7.70
CA LEU A 73 -2.42 12.24 -7.04
C LEU A 73 -1.12 12.40 -6.25
N ASP A 74 -0.55 13.61 -6.24
CA ASP A 74 0.58 13.99 -5.40
C ASP A 74 0.10 14.64 -4.09
N ILE A 75 -0.81 13.98 -3.38
CA ILE A 75 -1.32 14.45 -2.09
C ILE A 75 -1.19 13.32 -1.08
N SER A 76 -0.25 13.45 -0.15
CA SER A 76 0.03 12.40 0.84
C SER A 76 -1.08 12.23 1.87
N ASP A 77 -1.84 13.28 2.20
CA ASP A 77 -2.90 13.23 3.22
C ASP A 77 -4.31 13.14 2.62
N ASP A 78 -4.44 12.60 1.41
CA ASP A 78 -5.74 12.39 0.79
C ASP A 78 -6.39 11.07 1.25
N HIS A 79 -7.66 11.15 1.67
CA HIS A 79 -8.40 9.99 2.15
C HIS A 79 -8.86 9.04 1.02
N ASN A 80 -9.04 9.58 -0.18
CA ASN A 80 -9.45 8.86 -1.40
C ASN A 80 -8.28 8.10 -2.08
N SER A 81 -7.14 8.08 -1.43
CA SER A 81 -5.96 7.31 -1.82
C SER A 81 -5.78 6.04 -0.97
N HIS A 82 -6.74 5.72 -0.11
CA HIS A 82 -6.72 4.51 0.73
C HIS A 82 -7.38 3.31 0.02
N TRP A 83 -6.64 2.20 0.02
CA TRP A 83 -7.05 0.93 -0.57
C TRP A 83 -6.94 -0.18 0.47
N LEU A 84 -8.02 -0.94 0.63
CA LEU A 84 -8.10 -2.12 1.47
C LEU A 84 -7.65 -3.35 0.68
N VAL A 85 -6.67 -4.08 1.21
CA VAL A 85 -6.21 -5.36 0.67
C VAL A 85 -7.18 -6.48 1.08
N ARG A 86 -7.87 -7.05 0.10
CA ARG A 86 -8.82 -8.17 0.24
C ARG A 86 -8.27 -9.43 -0.46
N PRO A 87 -8.72 -10.64 -0.05
CA PRO A 87 -8.42 -11.85 -0.82
C PRO A 87 -9.02 -11.77 -2.23
N ALA A 88 -8.51 -12.61 -3.14
CA ALA A 88 -9.11 -12.81 -4.45
C ALA A 88 -10.59 -13.21 -4.35
N MET A 89 -11.34 -13.02 -5.44
CA MET A 89 -12.76 -13.37 -5.49
C MET A 89 -12.97 -14.85 -5.14
N GLY A 90 -13.92 -15.14 -4.23
CA GLY A 90 -14.21 -16.49 -3.76
C GLY A 90 -13.20 -17.07 -2.76
N GLU A 91 -12.13 -16.35 -2.43
CA GLU A 91 -11.14 -16.78 -1.44
C GLU A 91 -11.32 -16.09 -0.09
N THR A 92 -10.72 -16.68 0.94
CA THR A 92 -10.67 -16.11 2.30
C THR A 92 -9.23 -16.03 2.77
N CYS A 93 -8.88 -14.94 3.47
CA CYS A 93 -7.61 -14.84 4.19
C CYS A 93 -7.83 -14.41 5.64
N LYS A 94 -7.00 -14.94 6.55
CA LYS A 94 -6.99 -14.51 7.94
C LYS A 94 -6.48 -13.06 8.00
N ARG A 95 -7.23 -12.17 8.65
CA ARG A 95 -6.79 -10.79 8.89
C ARG A 95 -5.41 -10.78 9.57
N GLY A 96 -4.49 -9.96 9.07
CA GLY A 96 -3.11 -9.91 9.56
C GLY A 96 -2.18 -10.99 9.00
N ALA A 97 -2.68 -11.94 8.19
CA ALA A 97 -1.80 -12.87 7.47
C ALA A 97 -1.01 -12.14 6.37
N PRO A 98 0.31 -12.34 6.26
CA PRO A 98 1.12 -11.69 5.22
C PRO A 98 0.71 -12.17 3.83
N ILE A 99 0.67 -11.23 2.87
CA ILE A 99 0.37 -11.54 1.47
C ILE A 99 1.60 -12.16 0.83
N LYS A 100 1.48 -13.39 0.34
CA LYS A 100 2.55 -14.07 -0.38
C LYS A 100 2.78 -13.41 -1.73
N CYS A 101 4.04 -13.32 -2.18
CA CYS A 101 4.29 -12.87 -3.54
C CYS A 101 3.69 -13.86 -4.55
N ASN A 102 3.26 -13.31 -5.69
CA ASN A 102 2.68 -14.03 -6.82
C ASN A 102 1.34 -14.72 -6.50
N THR A 103 0.61 -14.23 -5.49
CA THR A 103 -0.79 -14.59 -5.24
C THR A 103 -1.74 -13.48 -5.67
N ASN A 104 -3.00 -13.86 -5.88
CA ASN A 104 -4.05 -12.95 -6.29
C ASN A 104 -4.67 -12.25 -5.08
N ILE A 105 -5.01 -10.98 -5.26
CA ILE A 105 -5.70 -10.14 -4.29
C ILE A 105 -6.76 -9.30 -5.00
N ARG A 106 -7.60 -8.63 -4.20
CA ARG A 106 -8.39 -7.48 -4.64
C ARG A 106 -7.97 -6.24 -3.87
N LEU A 107 -8.04 -5.08 -4.50
CA LEU A 107 -7.80 -3.78 -3.89
C LEU A 107 -9.11 -3.00 -3.88
N GLN A 108 -9.72 -2.84 -2.71
CA GLN A 108 -10.97 -2.11 -2.57
C GLN A 108 -10.69 -0.65 -2.20
N HIS A 109 -11.20 0.31 -2.97
CA HIS A 109 -11.17 1.72 -2.63
C HIS A 109 -12.02 1.96 -1.37
N VAL A 110 -11.41 2.51 -0.32
CA VAL A 110 -12.04 2.57 1.01
C VAL A 110 -13.28 3.46 1.03
N SER A 111 -13.24 4.61 0.35
CA SER A 111 -14.32 5.60 0.36
C SER A 111 -15.54 5.15 -0.43
N THR A 112 -15.35 4.51 -1.60
CA THR A 112 -16.47 4.16 -2.51
C THR A 112 -16.84 2.68 -2.47
N LYS A 113 -16.09 1.85 -1.73
CA LYS A 113 -16.22 0.38 -1.63
C LYS A 113 -16.02 -0.40 -2.94
N LYS A 114 -15.76 0.30 -4.04
CA LYS A 114 -15.48 -0.30 -5.35
C LYS A 114 -14.09 -0.91 -5.41
N ASN A 115 -13.91 -1.92 -6.25
CA ASN A 115 -12.64 -2.62 -6.46
C ASN A 115 -11.86 -1.99 -7.61
N LEU A 116 -10.53 -1.97 -7.49
CA LEU A 116 -9.64 -1.72 -8.61
C LEU A 116 -9.89 -2.79 -9.67
N HIS A 117 -10.28 -2.36 -10.86
CA HIS A 117 -10.83 -3.22 -11.89
C HIS A 117 -10.16 -2.95 -13.24
N SER A 118 -10.10 -3.96 -14.09
CA SER A 118 -9.69 -3.77 -15.47
C SER A 118 -10.33 -4.78 -16.42
N HIS A 119 -10.31 -4.44 -17.71
CA HIS A 119 -11.10 -5.09 -18.76
C HIS A 119 -10.65 -4.60 -20.14
N TYR A 120 -11.23 -5.15 -21.21
CA TYR A 120 -10.89 -4.80 -22.59
C TYR A 120 -11.56 -3.50 -23.10
N PHE A 121 -11.44 -2.42 -22.32
CA PHE A 121 -11.80 -1.06 -22.74
C PHE A 121 -10.54 -0.21 -22.92
N THR A 122 -10.65 0.80 -23.78
CA THR A 122 -9.56 1.74 -24.07
C THR A 122 -9.51 2.86 -23.05
N SER A 123 -8.31 3.18 -22.55
CA SER A 123 -8.10 4.24 -21.56
C SER A 123 -8.38 5.63 -22.14
N PRO A 124 -8.86 6.59 -21.32
CA PRO A 124 -9.40 7.84 -21.84
C PRO A 124 -8.41 8.77 -22.53
N LEU A 125 -7.14 8.79 -22.10
CA LEU A 125 -6.15 9.72 -22.62
C LEU A 125 -5.12 9.04 -23.51
N SER A 126 -4.56 7.91 -23.10
CA SER A 126 -3.41 7.28 -23.79
C SER A 126 -3.75 6.14 -24.73
N GLY A 127 -4.98 5.64 -24.73
CA GLY A 127 -5.39 4.53 -25.59
C GLY A 127 -4.87 3.16 -25.14
N ASN A 128 -4.35 3.06 -23.91
CA ASN A 128 -3.94 1.78 -23.30
C ASN A 128 -5.18 1.02 -22.79
N GLN A 129 -4.98 -0.03 -21.98
CA GLN A 129 -6.10 -0.69 -21.32
C GLN A 129 -6.64 0.18 -20.19
N GLU A 130 -7.96 0.33 -20.10
CA GLU A 130 -8.65 1.08 -19.04
C GLU A 130 -8.51 0.38 -17.69
N VAL A 131 -8.22 1.16 -16.64
CA VAL A 131 -8.30 0.73 -15.24
C VAL A 131 -9.34 1.61 -14.56
N SER A 132 -10.27 1.00 -13.83
CA SER A 132 -11.45 1.65 -13.27
C SER A 132 -11.70 1.18 -11.83
N CYS A 133 -12.72 1.78 -11.19
CA CYS A 133 -13.34 1.27 -9.98
C CYS A 133 -14.69 0.62 -10.32
N TYR A 134 -14.86 -0.66 -9.98
CA TYR A 134 -16.05 -1.45 -10.29
C TYR A 134 -16.64 -2.13 -9.05
N GLY A 135 -17.85 -2.68 -9.17
CA GLY A 135 -18.58 -3.35 -8.10
C GLY A 135 -19.69 -2.51 -7.49
N ASP A 136 -20.48 -3.15 -6.65
CA ASP A 136 -21.63 -2.57 -5.94
C ASP A 136 -21.22 -1.80 -4.67
N GLU A 137 -22.19 -1.51 -3.79
CA GLU A 137 -21.98 -0.75 -2.56
C GLU A 137 -21.28 -1.58 -1.46
N ASP A 138 -21.33 -2.91 -1.55
CA ASP A 138 -20.65 -3.84 -0.63
C ASP A 138 -19.25 -4.23 -1.16
N GLY A 139 -18.92 -3.78 -2.36
CA GLY A 139 -17.68 -4.07 -3.05
C GLY A 139 -17.62 -5.49 -3.60
N GLU A 140 -18.77 -6.02 -3.96
CA GLU A 140 -18.87 -7.23 -4.76
C GLU A 140 -18.82 -6.84 -6.25
N GLY A 141 -17.92 -7.50 -6.98
CA GLY A 141 -17.68 -7.30 -8.41
C GLY A 141 -17.50 -8.64 -9.10
N ASP A 142 -16.53 -8.75 -10.00
CA ASP A 142 -16.31 -9.97 -10.80
C ASP A 142 -14.81 -10.35 -10.89
N SER A 143 -14.47 -11.23 -11.84
CA SER A 143 -13.09 -11.71 -12.02
C SER A 143 -12.10 -10.60 -12.39
N GLY A 144 -12.57 -9.51 -13.00
CA GLY A 144 -11.77 -8.35 -13.41
C GLY A 144 -11.26 -7.50 -12.23
N ASP A 145 -11.63 -7.86 -11.00
CA ASP A 145 -11.12 -7.24 -9.78
C ASP A 145 -9.84 -7.90 -9.26
N ASN A 146 -9.42 -9.04 -9.84
CA ASN A 146 -8.30 -9.82 -9.33
C ASN A 146 -6.96 -9.34 -9.92
N TRP A 147 -6.00 -9.09 -9.02
CA TRP A 147 -4.64 -8.67 -9.35
C TRP A 147 -3.62 -9.59 -8.70
N THR A 148 -2.64 -10.08 -9.46
CA THR A 148 -1.48 -10.78 -8.93
C THR A 148 -0.45 -9.78 -8.42
N VAL A 149 0.00 -9.93 -7.17
CA VAL A 149 1.12 -9.16 -6.61
C VAL A 149 2.44 -9.76 -7.09
N VAL A 150 3.10 -9.12 -8.07
CA VAL A 150 4.34 -9.63 -8.65
C VAL A 150 5.54 -9.09 -7.89
N CYS A 151 6.25 -9.99 -7.20
CA CYS A 151 7.47 -9.67 -6.47
C CYS A 151 8.39 -10.90 -6.30
N ASN A 152 9.68 -10.64 -6.07
CA ASN A 152 10.74 -11.65 -5.98
C ASN A 152 11.06 -12.10 -4.53
N ASN A 153 10.27 -11.65 -3.56
CA ASN A 153 10.40 -12.04 -2.15
C ASN A 153 9.42 -13.18 -1.84
N ASP A 154 9.49 -13.76 -0.63
CA ASP A 154 8.47 -14.72 -0.19
C ASP A 154 7.10 -14.04 0.01
N TYR A 155 7.12 -12.81 0.53
CA TYR A 155 5.94 -12.01 0.87
C TYR A 155 6.07 -10.57 0.38
N TRP A 156 4.92 -9.91 0.20
CA TRP A 156 4.84 -8.50 -0.17
C TRP A 156 5.36 -7.63 0.97
N ARG A 157 6.62 -7.20 0.87
CA ARG A 157 7.23 -6.27 1.82
C ARG A 157 6.76 -4.84 1.55
N ARG A 158 6.62 -4.04 2.61
CA ARG A 158 6.22 -2.63 2.48
C ARG A 158 7.31 -1.75 1.87
N ASP A 159 8.56 -2.07 2.17
CA ASP A 159 9.74 -1.27 1.81
C ASP A 159 10.27 -1.55 0.41
N THR A 160 9.72 -2.54 -0.30
CA THR A 160 10.13 -2.88 -1.67
C THR A 160 9.01 -2.63 -2.68
N PRO A 161 9.33 -2.09 -3.87
CA PRO A 161 8.35 -1.99 -4.95
C PRO A 161 7.86 -3.37 -5.41
N VAL A 162 6.62 -3.41 -5.87
CA VAL A 162 5.97 -4.56 -6.51
C VAL A 162 5.30 -4.10 -7.81
N LYS A 163 4.94 -5.06 -8.66
CA LYS A 163 4.02 -4.80 -9.79
C LYS A 163 2.68 -5.45 -9.51
N LEU A 164 1.61 -4.90 -10.07
CA LEU A 164 0.27 -5.48 -9.98
C LEU A 164 -0.15 -5.90 -11.38
N LYS A 165 -0.35 -7.20 -11.58
CA LYS A 165 -0.73 -7.78 -12.86
C LYS A 165 -2.19 -8.19 -12.82
N HIS A 166 -3.01 -7.61 -13.69
CA HIS A 166 -4.41 -7.97 -13.83
C HIS A 166 -4.53 -9.42 -14.29
N VAL A 167 -5.35 -10.22 -13.60
CA VAL A 167 -5.41 -11.67 -13.82
C VAL A 167 -5.99 -11.99 -15.20
N ASP A 168 -7.12 -11.39 -15.55
CA ASP A 168 -7.88 -11.77 -16.77
C ASP A 168 -7.19 -11.32 -18.06
N THR A 169 -6.55 -10.15 -18.05
CA THR A 169 -5.95 -9.57 -19.28
C THR A 169 -4.42 -9.61 -19.30
N ALA A 170 -3.78 -10.05 -18.22
CA ALA A 170 -2.32 -10.03 -18.03
C ALA A 170 -1.67 -8.63 -18.07
N ALA A 171 -2.45 -7.55 -18.09
CA ALA A 171 -1.93 -6.18 -18.11
C ALA A 171 -1.35 -5.77 -16.75
N TYR A 172 -0.29 -4.98 -16.75
CA TYR A 172 0.32 -4.42 -15.55
C TYR A 172 -0.27 -3.04 -15.24
N LEU A 173 -0.64 -2.80 -13.99
CA LEU A 173 -1.06 -1.49 -13.50
C LEU A 173 0.08 -0.49 -13.67
N ALA A 174 -0.18 0.61 -14.38
CA ALA A 174 0.81 1.64 -14.64
C ALA A 174 0.22 3.04 -14.60
N GLY A 175 1.06 4.04 -14.31
CA GLY A 175 0.78 5.41 -14.78
C GLY A 175 1.06 5.53 -16.27
N SER A 176 0.29 6.36 -16.99
CA SER A 176 0.57 6.63 -18.41
C SER A 176 1.48 7.83 -18.64
N GLY A 177 1.72 8.64 -17.60
CA GLY A 177 2.41 9.94 -17.71
C GLY A 177 1.53 11.07 -18.25
N ARG A 178 0.28 10.81 -18.64
CA ARG A 178 -0.70 11.84 -19.03
C ARG A 178 -1.48 12.30 -17.81
N THR A 179 -1.97 13.54 -17.85
CA THR A 179 -2.80 14.11 -16.80
C THR A 179 -4.14 14.58 -17.34
N PHE A 180 -5.18 14.46 -16.52
CA PHE A 180 -6.52 14.93 -16.86
C PHE A 180 -6.64 16.45 -16.75
N GLY A 181 -7.59 17.00 -17.52
CA GLY A 181 -8.10 18.35 -17.35
C GLY A 181 -9.29 18.40 -16.39
N ARG A 182 -10.15 19.41 -16.53
CA ARG A 182 -11.37 19.55 -15.70
C ARG A 182 -12.30 18.32 -15.87
N PRO A 183 -13.02 17.90 -14.82
CA PRO A 183 -13.07 18.49 -13.47
C PRO A 183 -11.94 18.03 -12.53
N ILE A 184 -11.09 17.10 -12.96
CA ILE A 184 -10.05 16.44 -12.14
C ILE A 184 -8.65 16.86 -12.59
N SER A 185 -8.47 18.18 -12.77
CA SER A 185 -7.27 18.76 -13.38
C SER A 185 -5.99 18.35 -12.67
N GLY A 186 -5.00 17.91 -13.43
CA GLY A 186 -3.67 17.55 -12.94
C GLY A 186 -3.55 16.13 -12.39
N GLN A 187 -4.65 15.39 -12.25
CA GLN A 187 -4.59 13.99 -11.83
C GLN A 187 -3.99 13.12 -12.95
N GLY A 188 -3.09 12.20 -12.59
CA GLY A 188 -2.46 11.29 -13.54
C GLY A 188 -3.43 10.21 -14.03
N GLU A 189 -3.32 9.82 -15.30
CA GLU A 189 -4.06 8.68 -15.86
C GLU A 189 -3.38 7.36 -15.45
N ILE A 190 -4.19 6.44 -14.94
CA ILE A 190 -3.81 5.07 -14.60
C ILE A 190 -4.36 4.12 -15.65
N VAL A 191 -3.54 3.17 -16.08
CA VAL A 191 -3.80 2.29 -17.21
C VAL A 191 -3.25 0.88 -16.98
N GLY A 192 -3.70 -0.08 -17.79
CA GLY A 192 -3.07 -1.38 -17.95
C GLY A 192 -2.15 -1.40 -19.18
N VAL A 193 -0.92 -1.87 -19.01
CA VAL A 193 0.08 -2.03 -20.08
C VAL A 193 0.52 -3.49 -20.24
N THR A 194 0.88 -3.90 -21.45
CA THR A 194 1.29 -5.29 -21.74
C THR A 194 2.74 -5.59 -21.32
N SER A 195 3.62 -4.59 -21.38
CA SER A 195 5.01 -4.72 -20.97
C SER A 195 5.22 -4.18 -19.55
N PRO A 196 5.84 -4.96 -18.64
CA PRO A 196 6.25 -4.46 -17.33
C PRO A 196 7.49 -3.56 -17.37
N TYR A 197 8.16 -3.47 -18.52
CA TYR A 197 9.37 -2.67 -18.72
C TYR A 197 9.08 -1.42 -19.56
N GLY A 198 9.74 -0.31 -19.23
CA GLY A 198 9.61 0.96 -19.96
C GLY A 198 8.32 1.74 -19.66
N ALA A 199 7.55 1.32 -18.65
CA ALA A 199 6.34 1.97 -18.19
C ALA A 199 6.39 2.15 -16.66
N TYR A 200 5.62 3.11 -16.13
CA TYR A 200 5.55 3.43 -14.71
C TYR A 200 4.76 2.37 -13.92
N THR A 201 5.30 1.15 -13.83
CA THR A 201 4.61 -0.05 -13.31
C THR A 201 5.01 -0.46 -11.90
N ASP A 202 5.99 0.23 -11.30
CA ASP A 202 6.48 -0.06 -9.96
C ASP A 202 5.69 0.71 -8.91
N TRP A 203 5.12 -0.04 -7.97
CA TRP A 203 4.24 0.46 -6.91
C TRP A 203 4.76 0.05 -5.55
N GLN A 204 4.77 0.98 -4.60
CA GLN A 204 5.21 0.74 -3.24
C GLN A 204 4.09 1.05 -2.24
N ALA A 205 3.92 0.19 -1.25
CA ALA A 205 2.99 0.42 -0.16
C ALA A 205 3.49 1.56 0.73
N GLN A 206 2.63 2.55 0.98
CA GLN A 206 2.91 3.75 1.77
C GLN A 206 1.74 4.05 2.71
N GLU A 207 2.02 4.81 3.78
CA GLU A 207 0.99 5.54 4.56
C GLU A 207 -0.25 4.70 4.94
N GLY A 208 0.00 3.47 5.41
CA GLY A 208 -1.05 2.50 5.70
C GLY A 208 -1.25 2.18 7.19
N LEU A 209 -2.44 1.69 7.50
CA LEU A 209 -2.79 1.00 8.75
C LEU A 209 -2.52 -0.49 8.57
N PHE A 210 -1.34 -0.92 9.00
CA PHE A 210 -0.88 -2.31 8.86
C PHE A 210 -1.32 -3.14 10.06
N VAL A 211 -2.02 -4.24 9.79
CA VAL A 211 -2.48 -5.14 10.86
C VAL A 211 -1.30 -5.98 11.32
N HIS A 212 -0.93 -5.84 12.59
CA HIS A 212 0.02 -6.74 13.23
C HIS A 212 -0.63 -8.13 13.42
N PRO A 213 0.08 -9.22 13.08
CA PRO A 213 -0.35 -10.55 13.48
C PRO A 213 -0.57 -10.56 14.99
N SER A 214 -1.71 -11.07 15.44
CA SER A 214 -1.91 -11.31 16.87
C SER A 214 -0.87 -12.34 17.30
N ASP A 215 0.05 -11.97 18.20
CA ASP A 215 0.81 -12.96 18.93
C ASP A 215 -0.20 -13.87 19.63
N ASN A 216 -0.04 -15.19 19.51
CA ASN A 216 -0.83 -16.15 20.27
C ASN A 216 -0.46 -15.98 21.76
N LEU A 217 -1.03 -14.97 22.41
CA LEU A 217 -0.97 -14.85 23.86
C LEU A 217 -1.73 -16.06 24.42
N PRO A 218 -1.12 -16.88 25.28
CA PRO A 218 -1.87 -17.92 25.99
C PRO A 218 -2.98 -17.21 26.78
N HIS A 219 -4.22 -17.62 26.53
CA HIS A 219 -5.40 -17.13 27.24
C HIS A 219 -5.15 -17.14 28.75
N ILE A 220 -5.01 -15.97 29.37
CA ILE A 220 -5.31 -15.83 30.80
C ILE A 220 -6.84 -15.79 30.87
N GLN A 221 -7.43 -16.97 31.04
CA GLN A 221 -8.80 -17.09 31.52
C GLN A 221 -8.87 -16.52 32.93
N ASN A 222 -9.91 -15.72 33.17
CA ASN A 222 -10.44 -15.26 34.47
C ASN A 222 -9.88 -13.92 34.99
N ALA A 223 -10.52 -12.84 34.56
CA ALA A 223 -10.83 -11.74 35.46
C ALA A 223 -12.34 -11.48 35.40
N ILE A 224 -13.04 -12.03 36.41
CA ILE A 224 -14.43 -11.68 36.71
C ILE A 224 -14.40 -10.22 37.19
N HIS A 225 -15.01 -9.32 36.43
CA HIS A 225 -15.31 -7.97 36.92
C HIS A 225 -16.60 -8.04 37.73
N THR A 226 -16.48 -7.98 39.06
CA THR A 226 -17.57 -7.54 39.95
C THR A 226 -17.57 -6.02 39.98
N GLU A 227 -18.63 -5.42 39.44
CA GLU A 227 -18.96 -4.01 39.57
C GLU A 227 -19.49 -3.72 40.99
N LEU A 228 -19.07 -2.59 41.56
CA LEU A 228 -19.70 -1.89 42.67
C LEU A 228 -20.14 -0.52 42.18
#